data_AF-A0A8T1WNM6-F1
#
_entry.id   AF-A0A8T1WNM6-F1
#
_cell.length_a   1.000
_cell.length_b   1.000
_cell.length_c   1.000
_cell.angle_alpha   90.00
_cell.angle_beta   90.00
_cell.angle_gamma   90.00
#
_symmetry.space_group_name_H-M   'P 1'
#
loop_
_entity.id
_entity.type
_entity.pdbx_description
1 polymer ?
#
loop_
_entity_poly.entity_id
_entity_poly.type
_entity_poly.pdbx_seq_one_letter_code
_entity_poly.pdbx_strand_id
1 'polypeptide(L)'
;MDSRCIKFWEDGQTLVAATSDSARMEQTQGKMFKELRTMSRFLQRNQSQRFSDAAQQKLVDCIGHYVGLGKQAGAMLPVAEATFQVVKDGLAMPFNVMGTKQKKRLLKWYNELIAIVGGDPDALAENGEVQIVPNIEWSVVDIDEDGYLSLMQPDTGETNESFQVKKKSAEFKRIKKAFEEQEVIVVTNGYDIVDIRVEDQ
;
A
#
# COMPACT_ATOMS: atom_id res chain seq x y z
N MET A 1 -18.61 -18.17 -11.27
CA MET A 1 -17.56 -17.20 -10.88
C MET A 1 -16.42 -17.90 -10.17
N ASP A 2 -16.72 -18.71 -9.15
CA ASP A 2 -15.72 -19.51 -8.42
C ASP A 2 -14.84 -20.40 -9.30
N SER A 3 -15.44 -21.06 -10.30
CA SER A 3 -14.70 -21.85 -11.29
C SER A 3 -13.66 -21.03 -12.06
N ARG A 4 -13.88 -19.73 -12.24
CA ARG A 4 -12.91 -18.84 -12.89
C ARG A 4 -11.73 -18.53 -11.98
N CYS A 5 -11.96 -18.34 -10.68
CA CYS A 5 -10.89 -18.17 -9.69
C CYS A 5 -10.02 -19.42 -9.56
N ILE A 6 -10.64 -20.62 -9.58
CA ILE A 6 -9.92 -21.90 -9.60
C ILE A 6 -9.08 -22.02 -10.87
N LYS A 7 -9.66 -21.66 -12.02
CA LYS A 7 -8.93 -21.70 -13.29
C LYS A 7 -7.71 -20.78 -13.31
N PHE A 8 -7.82 -19.55 -12.79
CA PHE A 8 -6.64 -18.67 -12.65
C PHE A 8 -5.53 -19.30 -11.78
N TRP A 9 -5.91 -20.02 -10.74
CA TRP A 9 -4.94 -20.73 -9.90
C TRP A 9 -4.25 -21.89 -10.65
N GLU A 10 -4.98 -22.67 -11.44
CA GLU A 10 -4.42 -23.78 -12.23
C GLU A 10 -3.52 -23.29 -13.38
N ASP A 11 -4.00 -22.30 -14.13
CA ASP A 11 -3.27 -21.68 -15.24
C ASP A 11 -2.00 -20.97 -14.71
N GLY A 12 -2.11 -20.22 -13.61
CA GLY A 12 -0.98 -19.55 -12.97
C GLY A 12 0.09 -20.50 -12.44
N GLN A 13 -0.28 -21.63 -11.82
CA GLN A 13 0.70 -22.67 -11.43
C GLN A 13 1.48 -23.20 -12.63
N THR A 14 0.78 -23.46 -13.74
CA THR A 14 1.39 -23.98 -14.96
C THR A 14 2.37 -22.97 -15.56
N LEU A 15 1.99 -21.69 -15.59
CA LEU A 15 2.84 -20.63 -16.10
C LEU A 15 4.07 -20.40 -15.21
N VAL A 16 3.90 -20.40 -13.88
CA VAL A 16 5.02 -20.26 -12.94
C VAL A 16 5.99 -21.43 -13.09
N ALA A 17 5.51 -22.67 -13.17
CA ALA A 17 6.36 -23.83 -13.40
C ALA A 17 7.17 -23.72 -14.72
N ALA A 18 6.56 -23.15 -15.77
CA ALA A 18 7.20 -22.95 -17.06
C ALA A 18 8.28 -21.85 -17.07
N THR A 19 8.42 -21.04 -16.01
CA THR A 19 9.52 -20.05 -15.89
C THR A 19 10.89 -20.68 -15.64
N SER A 20 10.93 -21.95 -15.24
CA SER A 20 12.17 -22.71 -15.10
C SER A 20 12.87 -22.99 -16.44
N ASP A 21 12.15 -22.89 -17.56
CA ASP A 21 12.68 -23.05 -18.91
C ASP A 21 13.05 -21.70 -19.53
N SER A 22 14.32 -21.31 -19.38
CA SER A 22 14.85 -20.03 -19.87
C SER A 22 14.63 -19.79 -21.37
N ALA A 23 14.57 -20.85 -22.19
CA ALA A 23 14.37 -20.75 -23.64
C ALA A 23 12.97 -20.27 -24.03
N ARG A 24 12.00 -20.37 -23.11
CA ARG A 24 10.61 -19.94 -23.31
C ARG A 24 10.20 -18.77 -22.44
N MET A 25 11.14 -18.17 -21.71
CA MET A 25 10.83 -17.17 -20.69
C MET A 25 10.03 -15.99 -21.26
N GLU A 26 10.40 -15.47 -22.42
CA GLU A 26 9.72 -14.34 -23.07
C GLU A 26 8.27 -14.68 -23.48
N GLN A 27 8.05 -15.88 -24.03
CA GLN A 27 6.71 -16.36 -24.38
C GLN A 27 5.87 -16.61 -23.12
N THR A 28 6.47 -17.17 -22.07
CA THR A 28 5.82 -17.42 -20.79
C THR A 28 5.43 -16.11 -20.12
N GLN A 29 6.31 -15.11 -20.10
CA GLN A 29 6.00 -13.76 -19.61
C GLN A 29 4.82 -13.14 -20.36
N GLY A 30 4.79 -13.22 -21.70
CA GLY A 30 3.65 -12.72 -22.49
C GLY A 30 2.30 -13.37 -22.11
N LYS A 31 2.31 -14.67 -21.78
CA LYS A 31 1.12 -15.37 -21.29
C LYS A 31 0.72 -14.92 -19.89
N MET A 32 1.70 -14.72 -18.99
CA MET A 32 1.47 -14.18 -17.65
C MET A 32 0.83 -12.79 -17.69
N PHE A 33 1.32 -11.88 -18.55
CA PHE A 33 0.71 -10.57 -18.75
C PHE A 33 -0.75 -10.66 -19.15
N LYS A 34 -1.04 -11.52 -20.13
CA LYS A 34 -2.41 -11.71 -20.61
C LYS A 34 -3.31 -12.24 -19.50
N GLU A 35 -2.80 -13.14 -18.67
CA GLU A 35 -3.54 -13.66 -17.53
C GLU A 35 -3.77 -12.57 -16.46
N LEU A 36 -2.73 -11.89 -16.00
CA LEU A 36 -2.82 -10.81 -15.01
C LEU A 36 -3.80 -9.71 -15.45
N ARG A 37 -3.75 -9.31 -16.72
CA ARG A 37 -4.71 -8.36 -17.29
C ARG A 37 -6.13 -8.90 -17.31
N THR A 38 -6.30 -10.19 -17.52
CA THR A 38 -7.61 -10.85 -17.47
C THR A 38 -8.13 -10.94 -16.03
N MET A 39 -7.25 -11.17 -15.04
CA MET A 39 -7.60 -11.16 -13.62
C MET A 39 -8.02 -9.77 -13.16
N SER A 40 -7.26 -8.72 -13.51
CA SER A 40 -7.60 -7.32 -13.25
C SER A 40 -9.01 -6.97 -13.75
N ARG A 41 -9.29 -7.22 -15.05
CA ARG A 41 -10.63 -6.99 -15.62
C ARG A 41 -11.72 -7.85 -14.99
N PHE A 42 -11.38 -9.07 -14.57
CA PHE A 42 -12.31 -9.95 -13.89
C PHE A 42 -12.69 -9.36 -12.53
N LEU A 43 -11.74 -8.87 -11.74
CA LEU A 43 -12.01 -8.19 -10.48
C LEU A 43 -12.91 -6.98 -10.69
N GLN A 44 -12.53 -6.07 -11.59
CA GLN A 44 -13.30 -4.85 -11.88
C GLN A 44 -14.74 -5.12 -12.30
N ARG A 45 -15.00 -6.16 -13.10
CA ARG A 45 -16.35 -6.51 -13.55
C ARG A 45 -17.21 -7.19 -12.49
N ASN A 46 -16.60 -7.72 -11.43
CA ASN A 46 -17.27 -8.57 -10.45
C ASN A 46 -17.29 -7.96 -9.04
N GLN A 47 -17.20 -6.63 -8.93
CA GLN A 47 -17.22 -5.91 -7.64
C GLN A 47 -18.51 -6.12 -6.83
N SER A 48 -19.63 -6.47 -7.47
CA SER A 48 -20.89 -6.76 -6.79
C SER A 48 -21.11 -8.24 -6.46
N GLN A 49 -20.20 -9.13 -6.88
CA GLN A 49 -20.37 -10.58 -6.76
C GLN A 49 -19.73 -11.12 -5.49
N ARG A 50 -20.46 -11.93 -4.73
CA ARG A 50 -19.90 -12.62 -3.56
C ARG A 50 -19.19 -13.90 -4.01
N PHE A 51 -17.87 -13.94 -3.90
CA PHE A 51 -17.08 -15.15 -4.12
C PHE A 51 -17.09 -16.04 -2.87
N SER A 52 -17.06 -17.36 -3.05
CA SER A 52 -16.84 -18.26 -1.91
C SER A 52 -15.45 -18.10 -1.32
N ASP A 53 -15.27 -18.45 -0.05
CA ASP A 53 -13.98 -18.38 0.63
C ASP A 53 -12.91 -19.20 -0.09
N ALA A 54 -13.28 -20.36 -0.66
CA ALA A 54 -12.39 -21.19 -1.46
C ALA A 54 -11.94 -20.47 -2.74
N ALA A 55 -12.87 -19.81 -3.45
CA ALA A 55 -12.55 -19.05 -4.65
C ALA A 55 -11.69 -17.81 -4.34
N GLN A 56 -11.99 -17.09 -3.26
CA GLN A 56 -11.17 -15.97 -2.79
C GLN A 56 -9.75 -16.43 -2.46
N GLN A 57 -9.62 -17.54 -1.73
CA GLN A 57 -8.32 -18.10 -1.36
C GLN A 57 -7.51 -18.47 -2.61
N LYS A 58 -8.12 -19.14 -3.59
CA LYS A 58 -7.45 -19.51 -4.85
C LYS A 58 -7.01 -18.30 -5.66
N LEU A 59 -7.81 -17.25 -5.71
CA LEU A 59 -7.44 -16.01 -6.37
C LEU A 59 -6.23 -15.36 -5.70
N VAL A 60 -6.23 -15.29 -4.36
CA VAL A 60 -5.12 -14.69 -3.59
C VAL A 60 -3.86 -15.53 -3.70
N ASP A 61 -3.96 -16.85 -3.68
CA ASP A 61 -2.80 -17.72 -3.83
C ASP A 61 -2.20 -17.60 -5.23
N CYS A 62 -3.03 -17.46 -6.27
CA CYS A 62 -2.58 -17.18 -7.64
C CYS A 62 -1.82 -15.86 -7.70
N ILE A 63 -2.36 -14.78 -7.13
CA ILE A 63 -1.67 -13.49 -7.01
C ILE A 63 -0.32 -13.69 -6.29
N GLY A 64 -0.32 -14.44 -5.18
CA GLY A 64 0.89 -14.74 -4.41
C GLY A 64 2.02 -15.40 -5.21
N HIS A 65 1.70 -16.29 -6.16
CA HIS A 65 2.70 -16.85 -7.06
C HIS A 65 3.34 -15.79 -7.95
N TYR A 66 2.54 -14.88 -8.50
CA TYR A 66 3.03 -13.78 -9.31
C TYR A 66 3.82 -12.75 -8.51
N VAL A 67 3.45 -12.50 -7.24
CA VAL A 67 4.25 -11.69 -6.32
C VAL A 67 5.62 -12.33 -6.08
N GLY A 68 5.65 -13.65 -5.86
CA GLY A 68 6.90 -14.39 -5.70
C GLY A 68 7.83 -14.27 -6.91
N LEU A 69 7.27 -14.33 -8.12
CA LEU A 69 8.02 -14.12 -9.36
C LEU A 69 8.47 -12.67 -9.55
N GLY A 70 7.60 -11.69 -9.28
CA GLY A 70 7.91 -10.27 -9.41
C GLY A 70 9.04 -9.80 -8.48
N LYS A 71 9.26 -10.50 -7.36
CA LYS A 71 10.39 -10.27 -6.45
C LYS A 71 11.74 -10.75 -6.97
N GLN A 72 11.77 -11.57 -8.02
CA GLN A 72 13.01 -12.01 -8.65
C GLN A 72 13.56 -10.85 -9.49
N ALA A 73 14.46 -10.07 -8.90
CA ALA A 73 14.98 -8.82 -9.46
C ALA A 73 15.54 -8.97 -10.88
N GLY A 74 15.34 -7.94 -11.72
CA GLY A 74 15.87 -7.85 -13.08
C GLY A 74 14.83 -8.14 -14.16
N ALA A 75 14.71 -9.40 -14.59
CA ALA A 75 13.93 -9.78 -15.77
C ALA A 75 12.40 -9.81 -15.54
N MET A 76 11.94 -9.80 -14.29
CA MET A 76 10.52 -9.93 -13.92
C MET A 76 9.88 -8.60 -13.47
N LEU A 77 10.56 -7.46 -13.63
CA LEU A 77 10.00 -6.14 -13.29
C LEU A 77 8.65 -5.89 -14.00
N PRO A 78 8.50 -6.20 -15.30
CA PRO A 78 7.21 -6.06 -15.96
C PRO A 78 6.12 -6.94 -15.30
N VAL A 79 6.46 -8.15 -14.85
CA VAL A 79 5.52 -9.05 -14.18
C VAL A 79 5.14 -8.48 -12.80
N ALA A 80 6.09 -7.86 -12.09
CA ALA A 80 5.84 -7.17 -10.84
C ALA A 80 4.86 -6.00 -11.03
N GLU A 81 5.02 -5.18 -12.06
CA GLU A 81 4.10 -4.09 -12.41
C GLU A 81 2.67 -4.60 -12.68
N ALA A 82 2.52 -5.61 -13.53
CA ALA A 82 1.21 -6.17 -13.83
C ALA A 82 0.56 -6.84 -12.61
N THR A 83 1.36 -7.46 -11.75
CA THR A 83 0.88 -8.05 -10.49
C THR A 83 0.46 -6.97 -9.51
N PHE A 84 1.21 -5.87 -9.44
CA PHE A 84 0.89 -4.72 -8.62
C PHE A 84 -0.49 -4.16 -8.97
N GLN A 85 -0.81 -4.03 -10.26
CA GLN A 85 -2.15 -3.62 -10.70
C GLN A 85 -3.26 -4.56 -10.19
N VAL A 86 -3.05 -5.88 -10.30
CA VAL A 86 -4.02 -6.87 -9.83
C VAL A 86 -4.19 -6.81 -8.30
N VAL A 87 -3.12 -6.53 -7.56
CA VAL A 87 -3.17 -6.31 -6.11
C VAL A 87 -3.99 -5.06 -5.79
N LYS A 88 -3.80 -3.95 -6.51
CA LYS A 88 -4.59 -2.72 -6.36
C LYS A 88 -6.07 -2.97 -6.63
N ASP A 89 -6.39 -3.61 -7.75
CA ASP A 89 -7.77 -3.97 -8.10
C ASP A 89 -8.39 -4.84 -6.99
N GLY A 90 -7.64 -5.80 -6.46
CA GLY A 90 -8.08 -6.68 -5.38
C GLY A 90 -8.33 -5.95 -4.05
N LEU A 91 -7.55 -4.92 -3.74
CA LEU A 91 -7.74 -4.07 -2.56
C LEU A 91 -8.98 -3.17 -2.68
N ALA A 92 -9.23 -2.65 -3.89
CA ALA A 92 -10.39 -1.83 -4.23
C ALA A 92 -11.71 -2.63 -4.19
N MET A 93 -11.67 -3.96 -4.33
CA MET A 93 -12.87 -4.80 -4.22
C MET A 93 -13.55 -4.63 -2.86
N PRO A 94 -14.88 -4.57 -2.77
CA PRO A 94 -15.55 -4.48 -1.47
C PRO A 94 -15.38 -5.76 -0.63
N PHE A 95 -15.56 -5.64 0.69
CA PHE A 95 -15.26 -6.71 1.65
C PHE A 95 -16.14 -7.95 1.51
N ASN A 96 -17.30 -7.82 0.86
CA ASN A 96 -18.16 -8.93 0.46
C ASN A 96 -17.54 -9.80 -0.65
N VAL A 97 -16.59 -9.27 -1.42
CA VAL A 97 -15.87 -9.99 -2.48
C VAL A 97 -14.49 -10.44 -2.02
N MET A 98 -13.77 -9.59 -1.27
CA MET A 98 -12.47 -9.88 -0.70
C MET A 98 -12.49 -9.67 0.80
N GLY A 99 -12.54 -10.77 1.55
CA GLY A 99 -12.59 -10.73 3.01
C GLY A 99 -11.34 -10.10 3.64
N THR A 100 -11.46 -9.66 4.90
CA THR A 100 -10.40 -8.96 5.65
C THR A 100 -9.07 -9.70 5.67
N LYS A 101 -9.08 -11.04 5.78
CA LYS A 101 -7.87 -11.87 5.76
C LYS A 101 -7.11 -11.74 4.44
N GLN A 102 -7.85 -11.71 3.32
CA GLN A 102 -7.27 -11.60 1.99
C GLN A 102 -6.76 -10.19 1.73
N LYS A 103 -7.53 -9.17 2.10
CA LYS A 103 -7.09 -7.77 2.00
C LYS A 103 -5.82 -7.48 2.80
N LYS A 104 -5.68 -8.05 4.01
CA LYS A 104 -4.44 -7.93 4.80
C LYS A 104 -3.23 -8.53 4.08
N ARG A 105 -3.39 -9.65 3.36
CA ARG A 105 -2.34 -10.24 2.52
C ARG A 105 -2.02 -9.35 1.32
N LEU A 106 -3.05 -8.84 0.63
CA LEU A 106 -2.88 -7.95 -0.51
C LEU A 106 -2.17 -6.65 -0.12
N LEU A 107 -2.52 -6.05 1.03
CA LEU A 107 -1.88 -4.82 1.51
C LEU A 107 -0.40 -5.03 1.82
N LYS A 108 -0.05 -6.19 2.42
CA LYS A 108 1.34 -6.57 2.60
C LYS A 108 2.08 -6.64 1.25
N TRP A 109 1.48 -7.28 0.25
CA TRP A 109 2.09 -7.40 -1.08
C TRP A 109 2.16 -6.08 -1.84
N TYR A 110 1.19 -5.19 -1.66
CA TYR A 110 1.23 -3.83 -2.19
C TYR A 110 2.49 -3.10 -1.70
N ASN A 111 2.75 -3.11 -0.39
CA ASN A 111 3.93 -2.47 0.21
C ASN A 111 5.25 -3.11 -0.24
N GLU A 112 5.24 -4.42 -0.52
CA GLU A 112 6.43 -5.12 -1.03
C GLU A 112 6.68 -4.83 -2.52
N LEU A 113 5.62 -4.73 -3.32
CA LEU A 113 5.71 -4.51 -4.77
C LEU A 113 5.94 -3.05 -5.13
N ILE A 114 5.38 -2.08 -4.39
CA ILE A 114 5.58 -0.65 -4.65
C ILE A 114 7.07 -0.27 -4.55
N ALA A 115 7.80 -0.90 -3.62
CA ALA A 115 9.25 -0.73 -3.48
C ALA A 115 10.04 -1.31 -4.67
N ILE A 116 9.50 -2.32 -5.36
CA ILE A 116 10.13 -2.99 -6.50
C ILE A 116 9.82 -2.25 -7.81
N VAL A 117 8.57 -1.81 -7.97
CA VAL A 117 8.08 -1.09 -9.16
C VAL A 117 8.59 0.36 -9.17
N GLY A 118 9.11 0.86 -8.05
CA GLY A 118 9.68 2.21 -7.97
C GLY A 118 8.64 3.30 -7.81
N GLY A 119 7.50 2.97 -7.18
CA GLY A 119 6.35 3.87 -6.98
C GLY A 119 5.06 3.33 -7.58
N ASP A 120 3.93 3.94 -7.23
CA ASP A 120 2.62 3.61 -7.80
C ASP A 120 2.33 4.54 -9.01
N PRO A 121 2.42 4.05 -10.26
CA PRO A 121 2.16 4.88 -11.45
C PRO A 121 0.71 5.34 -11.56
N ASP A 122 -0.25 4.64 -10.96
CA ASP A 122 -1.66 5.05 -10.92
C ASP A 122 -1.88 6.10 -9.83
N ALA A 123 -1.09 6.10 -8.74
CA ALA A 123 -1.04 7.23 -7.80
C ALA A 123 -0.35 8.47 -8.38
N LEU A 124 0.29 8.34 -9.55
CA LEU A 124 0.80 9.45 -10.37
C LEU A 124 -0.17 9.83 -11.50
N ALA A 125 -1.13 8.96 -11.88
CA ALA A 125 -2.01 9.14 -13.04
C ALA A 125 -3.49 9.43 -12.70
N GLU A 126 -4.05 8.89 -11.61
CA GLU A 126 -5.34 9.38 -11.03
C GLU A 126 -5.17 10.76 -10.36
N ASN A 127 -3.92 11.16 -10.19
CA ASN A 127 -3.46 12.35 -9.55
C ASN A 127 -2.95 13.34 -10.61
N GLY A 128 -3.90 13.93 -11.33
CA GLY A 128 -3.74 15.33 -11.79
C GLY A 128 -3.39 16.28 -10.63
N GLU A 129 -3.47 15.81 -9.39
CA GLU A 129 -2.69 16.29 -8.26
C GLU A 129 -1.96 15.11 -7.64
N VAL A 130 -0.65 14.97 -7.82
CA VAL A 130 0.17 14.10 -6.97
C VAL A 130 -0.21 14.42 -5.52
N GLN A 131 -0.98 13.58 -4.84
CA GLN A 131 -1.01 13.63 -3.38
C GLN A 131 0.32 13.02 -2.90
N ILE A 132 1.37 13.79 -3.13
CA ILE A 132 2.27 14.16 -2.05
C ILE A 132 1.27 14.54 -0.95
N VAL A 133 1.02 13.68 0.04
CA VAL A 133 0.36 14.18 1.23
C VAL A 133 1.34 15.26 1.68
N PRO A 134 1.00 16.55 1.53
CA PRO A 134 1.97 17.58 1.77
C PRO A 134 2.42 17.37 3.20
N ASN A 135 3.71 17.49 3.43
CA ASN A 135 4.21 17.56 4.78
C ASN A 135 3.47 18.73 5.43
N ILE A 136 2.53 18.42 6.32
CA ILE A 136 1.77 19.43 7.02
C ILE A 136 2.59 19.81 8.24
N GLU A 137 2.94 21.08 8.31
CA GLU A 137 3.63 21.66 9.45
C GLU A 137 2.57 22.11 10.46
N TRP A 138 2.70 21.61 11.68
CA TRP A 138 1.83 21.95 12.78
C TRP A 138 2.63 22.54 13.91
N SER A 139 2.17 23.65 14.47
CA SER A 139 2.68 24.17 15.73
C SER A 139 2.07 23.37 16.89
N VAL A 140 2.90 22.90 17.81
CA VAL A 140 2.44 22.19 19.01
C VAL A 140 1.92 23.21 20.02
N VAL A 141 0.63 23.13 20.33
CA VAL A 141 -0.06 24.01 21.29
C VAL A 141 -0.11 23.41 22.68
N ASP A 142 -0.21 22.08 22.80
CA ASP A 142 -0.17 21.39 24.09
C ASP A 142 0.26 19.93 23.92
N ILE A 143 0.63 19.29 25.03
CA ILE A 143 0.89 17.86 25.11
C ILE A 143 0.26 17.26 26.36
N ASP A 144 -0.67 16.34 26.15
CA ASP A 144 -1.37 15.68 27.23
C ASP A 144 -0.45 14.77 28.07
N GLU A 145 -0.89 14.45 29.29
CA GLU A 145 -0.22 13.47 30.15
C GLU A 145 -0.05 12.11 29.47
N ASP A 146 -0.94 11.78 28.52
CA ASP A 146 -0.94 10.57 27.72
C ASP A 146 -0.05 10.63 26.45
N GLY A 147 0.56 11.78 26.19
CA GLY A 147 1.48 11.99 25.07
C GLY A 147 0.78 12.28 23.74
N TYR A 148 -0.52 12.61 23.77
CA TYR A 148 -1.21 13.18 22.63
C TYR A 148 -0.78 14.63 22.43
N LEU A 149 -0.53 15.00 21.18
CA LEU A 149 -0.14 16.35 20.80
C LEU A 149 -1.37 17.11 20.34
N SER A 150 -1.60 18.28 20.94
CA SER A 150 -2.55 19.26 20.42
C SER A 150 -1.82 20.11 19.40
N LEU A 151 -2.08 19.84 18.13
CA LEU A 151 -1.43 20.48 16.99
C LEU A 151 -2.33 21.57 16.41
N MET A 152 -1.75 22.67 15.94
CA MET A 152 -2.46 23.75 15.24
C MET A 152 -1.66 24.20 14.01
N GLN A 153 -2.33 24.33 12.87
CA GLN A 153 -1.72 24.93 11.68
C GLN A 153 -1.63 26.46 11.84
N PRO A 154 -0.45 27.07 11.67
CA PRO A 154 -0.28 28.52 11.83
C PRO A 154 -1.03 29.33 10.77
N ASP A 155 -1.16 28.80 9.54
CA ASP A 155 -1.78 29.52 8.42
C ASP A 155 -3.31 29.45 8.41
N THR A 156 -3.88 28.32 8.83
CA THR A 156 -5.32 28.04 8.71
C THR A 156 -6.05 28.07 10.05
N GLY A 157 -5.32 27.91 11.16
CA GLY A 157 -5.89 27.75 12.50
C GLY A 157 -6.57 26.39 12.73
N GLU A 158 -6.46 25.43 11.81
CA GLU A 158 -6.99 24.08 12.00
C GLU A 158 -6.25 23.34 13.12
N THR A 159 -6.99 22.66 13.99
CA THR A 159 -6.43 21.90 15.11
C THR A 159 -6.52 20.39 14.90
N ASN A 160 -5.56 19.63 15.44
CA ASN A 160 -5.52 18.17 15.35
C ASN A 160 -4.91 17.55 16.61
N GLU A 161 -5.64 16.62 17.24
CA GLU A 161 -5.23 15.92 18.48
C GLU A 161 -5.00 14.41 18.26
N SER A 162 -4.90 13.97 17.00
CA SER A 162 -4.85 12.54 16.66
C SER A 162 -3.47 11.92 16.78
N PHE A 163 -2.43 12.72 17.01
CA PHE A 163 -1.05 12.29 16.99
C PHE A 163 -0.53 12.03 18.40
N GLN A 164 0.04 10.83 18.61
CA GLN A 164 0.59 10.43 19.90
C GLN A 164 2.09 10.16 19.80
N VAL A 165 2.86 10.76 20.72
CA VAL A 165 4.28 10.46 20.90
C VAL A 165 4.44 9.56 22.12
N LYS A 166 5.27 8.51 21.99
CA LYS A 166 5.48 7.55 23.07
C LYS A 166 6.08 8.22 24.30
N LYS A 167 5.45 8.02 25.47
CA LYS A 167 6.01 8.50 26.76
C LYS A 167 7.46 8.02 26.93
N LYS A 168 8.30 8.92 27.45
CA LYS A 168 9.76 8.70 27.68
C LYS A 168 10.62 8.59 26.42
N SER A 169 10.05 8.71 25.22
CA SER A 169 10.86 8.75 23.98
C SER A 169 11.74 10.01 23.92
N ALA A 170 12.75 9.97 23.07
CA ALA A 170 13.61 11.14 22.85
C ALA A 170 12.80 12.30 22.27
N GLU A 171 11.84 12.01 21.40
CA GLU A 171 10.92 12.97 20.80
C GLU A 171 10.02 13.62 21.86
N PHE A 172 9.39 12.83 22.74
CA PHE A 172 8.53 13.35 23.82
C PHE A 172 9.29 14.30 24.75
N LYS A 173 10.52 13.93 25.13
CA LYS A 173 11.37 14.78 25.99
C LYS A 173 11.82 16.05 25.27
N ARG A 174 12.09 15.96 23.96
CA ARG A 174 12.49 17.10 23.13
C ARG A 174 11.36 18.10 22.97
N ILE A 175 10.16 17.64 22.61
CA ILE A 175 8.96 18.48 22.48
C ILE A 175 8.63 19.11 23.84
N LYS A 176 8.55 18.30 24.91
CA LYS A 176 8.18 18.81 26.24
C LYS A 176 9.16 19.88 26.76
N LYS A 177 10.47 19.72 26.51
CA LYS A 177 11.47 20.70 26.90
C LYS A 177 11.40 21.97 26.04
N ALA A 178 11.28 21.80 24.72
CA ALA A 178 11.26 22.91 23.78
C ALA A 178 9.97 23.74 23.90
N PHE A 179 8.82 23.11 24.13
CA PHE A 179 7.53 23.78 24.27
C PHE A 179 7.48 24.84 25.39
N GLU A 180 8.29 24.70 26.44
CA GLU A 180 8.35 25.69 27.53
C GLU A 180 9.09 26.98 27.14
N GLU A 181 9.96 26.93 26.12
CA GLU A 181 10.91 28.01 25.80
C GLU A 181 10.84 28.47 24.33
N GLN A 182 10.36 27.64 23.41
CA GLN A 182 10.52 27.74 21.96
C GLN A 182 9.27 27.22 21.23
N GLU A 183 9.11 27.62 19.97
CA GLU A 183 8.06 27.08 19.12
C GLU A 183 8.46 25.69 18.59
N VAL A 184 7.57 24.72 18.73
CA VAL A 184 7.81 23.35 18.27
C VAL A 184 6.92 23.07 17.07
N ILE A 185 7.55 22.79 15.94
CA ILE A 185 6.87 22.43 14.69
C ILE A 185 6.99 20.94 14.44
N VAL A 186 5.85 20.28 14.34
CA VAL A 186 5.72 18.86 14.02
C VAL A 186 5.30 18.75 12.57
N VAL A 187 6.08 17.99 11.80
CA VAL A 187 5.78 17.72 10.40
C VAL A 187 5.15 16.35 10.30
N THR A 188 3.93 16.28 9.76
CA THR A 188 3.20 15.03 9.58
C THR A 188 3.05 14.70 8.09
N ASN A 189 3.13 13.42 7.77
CA ASN A 189 2.76 12.90 6.46
C ASN A 189 1.65 11.86 6.64
N GLY A 190 0.41 12.24 6.31
CA GLY A 190 -0.76 11.41 6.56
C GLY A 190 -1.02 11.22 8.06
N TYR A 191 -0.85 10.00 8.55
CA TYR A 191 -1.07 9.62 9.97
C TYR A 191 0.23 9.45 10.76
N ASP A 192 1.39 9.72 10.13
CA ASP A 192 2.69 9.54 10.74
C ASP A 192 3.38 10.90 10.98
N ILE A 193 4.06 11.04 12.12
CA ILE A 193 4.99 12.13 12.38
C ILE A 193 6.30 11.80 11.67
N VAL A 194 6.71 12.64 10.73
CA VAL A 194 7.92 12.42 9.91
C VAL A 194 9.10 13.27 10.36
N ASP A 195 8.87 14.44 10.95
CA ASP A 195 9.92 15.32 11.46
C ASP A 195 9.42 16.16 12.63
N ILE A 196 10.35 16.58 13.50
CA ILE A 196 10.08 17.46 14.64
C ILE A 196 11.19 18.51 14.67
N ARG A 197 10.79 19.74 14.38
CA ARG A 197 11.63 20.94 14.37
C ARG A 197 11.34 21.76 15.61
N VAL A 198 12.38 22.39 16.12
CA VAL A 198 12.31 23.32 17.22
C VAL A 198 12.91 24.60 16.69
N GLU A 199 12.10 25.64 16.58
CA GLU A 199 12.53 26.93 16.05
C GLU A 199 12.74 27.90 17.21
N ASP A 200 13.88 28.58 17.19
CA ASP A 200 14.14 29.74 18.04
C ASP A 200 13.31 30.91 17.49
N GLN A 201 12.48 31.53 18.34
CA GLN A 201 11.71 32.74 18.00
C GLN A 201 12.60 33.92 17.61
#